data_AF-A0A5J5T7Q3-F1
#
_entry.id   AF-A0A5J5T7Q3-F1
#
_cell.length_a   1.000
_cell.length_b   1.000
_cell.length_c   1.000
_cell.angle_alpha   90.00
_cell.angle_beta   90.00
_cell.angle_gamma   90.00
#
_symmetry.space_group_name_H-M   'P 1'
#
loop_
_entity.id
_entity.type
_entity.pdbx_description
1 polymer ?
#
loop_
_entity_poly.entity_id
_entity_poly.type
_entity_poly.pdbx_seq_one_letter_code
_entity_poly.pdbx_strand_id
1 'polypeptide(L)'
;MTNPGNAIQIRNLQEKGLRIAWQYKKYLGESQLDGQRDSKHEYSNEFDLRKPLERHFINGPRIDCVSIQDCPDLSTLRDRCATFLSQFPRNDGSISCAGRIAIQSFCAPQCAYSNMEWDMLSFIRYLKSMVRSSNSVAIITFPPLLSPSFCKRWQHMADTLLSVKAIQDEDKELAQLLTGYQDMVGFLNVHKVARINTQVPVILEATTFSIKLQKRRYLVLECLNQAPVDGSSGTSYGTSGGWSSSSKTGNLDF
;
A
#
# COMPACT_ATOMS: atom_id res chain seq x y z
N MET A 1 -56.30 -12.70 -13.22
CA MET A 1 -55.83 -12.56 -14.63
C MET A 1 -55.13 -11.21 -14.76
N THR A 2 -53.81 -11.18 -14.57
CA THR A 2 -52.98 -9.98 -14.75
C THR A 2 -52.35 -10.05 -16.15
N ASN A 3 -52.60 -9.02 -16.95
CA ASN A 3 -52.24 -8.93 -18.36
C ASN A 3 -50.71 -8.69 -18.51
N PRO A 4 -49.98 -9.46 -19.35
CA PRO A 4 -48.50 -9.41 -19.43
C PRO A 4 -47.94 -8.26 -20.30
N GLY A 5 -48.68 -7.16 -20.49
CA GLY A 5 -48.33 -6.10 -21.44
C GLY A 5 -47.37 -5.00 -20.94
N ASN A 6 -47.17 -4.84 -19.63
CA ASN A 6 -46.47 -3.66 -19.10
C ASN A 6 -44.98 -3.84 -18.79
N ALA A 7 -44.44 -5.06 -18.86
CA ALA A 7 -43.02 -5.31 -18.53
C ALA A 7 -42.04 -5.06 -19.71
N ILE A 8 -42.54 -5.10 -20.95
CA ILE A 8 -41.71 -4.94 -22.16
C ILE A 8 -41.47 -3.45 -22.49
N GLN A 9 -42.32 -2.55 -21.99
CA GLN A 9 -42.26 -1.12 -22.32
C GLN A 9 -41.24 -0.35 -21.47
N ILE A 10 -40.91 -0.84 -20.26
CA ILE A 10 -39.90 -0.21 -19.38
C ILE A 10 -38.47 -0.52 -19.83
N ARG A 11 -38.20 -1.74 -20.31
CA ARG A 11 -36.85 -2.12 -20.81
C ARG A 11 -36.43 -1.32 -22.05
N ASN A 12 -37.37 -0.98 -22.94
CA ASN A 12 -37.07 -0.21 -24.15
C ASN A 12 -36.83 1.29 -23.91
N LEU A 13 -37.26 1.85 -22.78
CA LEU A 13 -37.03 3.25 -22.42
C LEU A 13 -35.63 3.47 -21.81
N GLN A 14 -35.11 2.47 -21.10
CA GLN A 14 -33.80 2.57 -20.43
C GLN A 14 -32.64 2.48 -21.43
N GLU A 15 -32.74 1.65 -22.48
CA GLU A 15 -31.73 1.59 -23.55
C GLU A 15 -31.74 2.81 -24.48
N LYS A 16 -32.89 3.48 -24.64
CA LYS A 16 -33.00 4.69 -25.48
C LYS A 16 -32.50 5.95 -24.78
N GLY A 17 -32.56 6.02 -23.44
CA GLY A 17 -32.04 7.15 -22.67
C GLY A 17 -30.52 7.30 -22.69
N LEU A 18 -29.78 6.20 -22.85
CA LEU A 18 -28.30 6.20 -22.87
C LEU A 18 -27.70 6.64 -24.23
N ARG A 19 -28.47 6.62 -25.32
CA ARG A 19 -28.01 7.16 -26.62
C ARG A 19 -28.03 8.68 -26.67
N ILE A 20 -28.97 9.28 -25.96
CA ILE A 20 -29.19 10.73 -25.95
C ILE A 20 -28.03 11.45 -25.25
N ALA A 21 -27.50 10.88 -24.16
CA ALA A 21 -26.37 11.46 -23.42
C ALA A 21 -25.07 11.54 -24.24
N TRP A 22 -24.82 10.62 -25.17
CA TRP A 22 -23.62 10.66 -26.03
C TRP A 22 -23.67 11.76 -27.10
N GLN A 23 -24.85 12.08 -27.62
CA GLN A 23 -25.01 13.09 -28.68
C GLN A 23 -24.86 14.53 -28.17
N TYR A 24 -25.10 14.78 -26.88
CA TYR A 24 -24.90 16.11 -26.28
C TYR A 24 -23.42 16.44 -25.99
N LYS A 25 -22.50 15.47 -26.09
CA LYS A 25 -21.05 15.72 -26.00
C LYS A 25 -20.55 16.69 -27.08
N LYS A 26 -21.28 16.83 -28.20
CA LYS A 26 -20.96 17.74 -29.31
C LYS A 26 -21.44 19.19 -29.07
N TYR A 27 -22.35 19.42 -28.12
CA TYR A 27 -22.96 20.73 -27.86
C TYR A 27 -22.64 21.30 -26.47
N LEU A 28 -22.02 20.52 -25.59
CA LEU A 28 -21.22 21.04 -24.47
C LEU A 28 -19.95 21.63 -25.09
N GLY A 29 -20.05 22.92 -25.42
CA GLY A 29 -19.07 23.64 -26.21
C GLY A 29 -17.62 23.32 -25.86
N GLU A 30 -16.84 23.16 -26.92
CA GLU A 30 -15.45 23.62 -26.98
C GLU A 30 -15.41 25.12 -26.63
N SER A 31 -15.66 25.46 -25.37
CA SER A 31 -15.02 26.62 -24.79
C SER A 31 -13.56 26.23 -24.67
N GLN A 32 -12.76 26.86 -25.51
CA GLN A 32 -11.32 27.03 -25.37
C GLN A 32 -10.91 27.01 -23.89
N LEU A 33 -10.48 25.85 -23.41
CA LEU A 33 -9.52 25.73 -22.31
C LEU A 33 -8.19 25.20 -22.86
N ASP A 34 -7.93 25.47 -24.15
CA ASP A 34 -6.60 25.43 -24.73
C ASP A 34 -5.96 26.80 -24.45
N GLY A 35 -5.25 26.89 -23.32
CA GLY A 35 -4.63 28.15 -22.88
C GLY A 35 -4.21 28.19 -21.42
N GLN A 36 -4.69 27.26 -20.60
CA GLN A 36 -4.18 27.07 -19.26
C GLN A 36 -3.72 25.61 -19.16
N ARG A 37 -2.47 25.35 -19.55
CA ARG A 37 -1.68 24.32 -18.88
C ARG A 37 -1.58 24.76 -17.42
N ASP A 38 -2.68 24.61 -16.69
CA ASP A 38 -2.63 24.49 -15.25
C ASP A 38 -1.59 23.42 -15.03
N SER A 39 -0.50 23.82 -14.40
CA SER A 39 0.50 22.95 -13.82
C SER A 39 -0.22 22.03 -12.85
N LYS A 40 -0.91 21.01 -13.38
CA LYS A 40 -1.36 19.83 -12.66
C LYS A 40 -0.08 19.19 -12.20
N HIS A 41 0.37 19.62 -11.01
CA HIS A 41 1.44 18.98 -10.31
C HIS A 41 1.04 17.51 -10.20
N GLU A 42 1.72 16.67 -10.98
CA GLU A 42 1.48 15.25 -11.00
C GLU A 42 1.90 14.72 -9.62
N TYR A 43 0.92 14.39 -8.79
CA TYR A 43 1.16 14.00 -7.39
C TYR A 43 1.98 12.70 -7.30
N SER A 44 1.73 11.78 -8.24
CA SER A 44 2.39 10.48 -8.33
C SER A 44 2.77 10.20 -9.77
N ASN A 45 3.92 9.55 -9.95
CA ASN A 45 4.40 9.12 -11.26
C ASN A 45 4.20 7.60 -11.40
N GLU A 46 3.98 7.14 -12.63
CA GLU A 46 3.96 5.72 -12.95
C GLU A 46 5.37 5.27 -13.38
N PHE A 47 5.99 4.38 -12.59
CA PHE A 47 7.36 3.91 -12.84
C PHE A 47 7.36 2.57 -13.59
N ASP A 48 8.08 2.50 -14.71
CA ASP A 48 8.37 1.23 -15.40
C ASP A 48 9.57 0.54 -14.73
N LEU A 49 9.31 -0.53 -13.97
CA LEU A 49 10.33 -1.22 -13.18
C LEU A 49 11.43 -1.90 -14.01
N ARG A 50 11.27 -1.98 -15.33
CA ARG A 50 12.31 -2.52 -16.23
C ARG A 50 13.32 -1.46 -16.64
N LYS A 51 13.01 -0.19 -16.42
CA LYS A 51 13.90 0.92 -16.75
C LYS A 51 14.60 1.39 -15.47
N PRO A 52 15.93 1.56 -15.49
CA PRO A 52 16.59 2.22 -14.37
C PRO A 52 16.12 3.68 -14.28
N LEU A 53 16.12 4.24 -13.08
CA LEU A 53 15.88 5.66 -12.88
C LEU A 53 16.99 6.46 -13.58
N GLU A 54 16.62 7.53 -14.31
CA GLU A 54 17.61 8.33 -15.01
C GLU A 54 18.58 9.01 -14.04
N ARG A 55 19.88 8.96 -14.35
CA ARG A 55 20.95 9.42 -13.45
C ARG A 55 20.80 10.88 -13.04
N HIS A 56 20.21 11.72 -13.87
CA HIS A 56 20.02 13.14 -13.57
C HIS A 56 19.04 13.37 -12.41
N PHE A 57 18.10 12.44 -12.16
CA PHE A 57 17.25 12.48 -10.97
C PHE A 57 18.04 12.11 -9.72
N ILE A 58 18.91 11.09 -9.81
CA ILE A 58 19.74 10.60 -8.69
C ILE A 58 20.80 11.64 -8.30
N ASN A 59 21.44 12.25 -9.29
CA ASN A 59 22.45 13.29 -9.10
C ASN A 59 21.83 14.69 -8.91
N GLY A 60 20.52 14.75 -8.64
CA GLY A 60 19.84 16.00 -8.37
C GLY A 60 20.42 16.67 -7.12
N PRO A 61 20.45 18.02 -7.06
CA PRO A 61 21.09 18.76 -5.96
C PRO A 61 20.42 18.57 -4.59
N ARG A 62 19.31 17.82 -4.51
CA ARG A 62 18.50 17.62 -3.31
C ARG A 62 18.38 16.14 -2.89
N ILE A 63 19.26 15.28 -3.40
CA ILE A 63 19.35 13.87 -2.99
C ILE A 63 20.69 13.65 -2.30
N ASP A 64 20.64 13.11 -1.08
CA ASP A 64 21.82 12.65 -0.33
C ASP A 64 21.70 11.12 -0.16
N CYS A 65 22.75 10.40 -0.58
CA CYS A 65 22.84 8.95 -0.47
C CYS A 65 24.03 8.59 0.43
N VAL A 66 23.73 7.96 1.56
CA VAL A 66 24.73 7.68 2.61
C VAL A 66 24.74 6.19 2.91
N SER A 67 25.92 5.58 2.86
CA SER A 67 26.13 4.22 3.35
C SER A 67 26.27 4.23 4.87
N ILE A 68 25.57 3.30 5.53
CA ILE A 68 25.63 3.08 6.97
C ILE A 68 26.47 1.84 7.33
N GLN A 69 27.16 1.24 6.36
CA GLN A 69 27.96 0.01 6.57
C GLN A 69 29.17 0.26 7.48
N ASP A 70 29.87 1.37 7.29
CA ASP A 70 31.12 1.68 8.00
C ASP A 70 30.93 2.60 9.22
N CYS A 71 29.67 2.85 9.63
CA CYS A 71 29.40 3.67 10.81
C CYS A 71 29.49 2.80 12.08
N PRO A 72 30.37 3.14 13.05
CA PRO A 72 30.54 2.35 14.26
C PRO A 72 29.33 2.46 15.20
N ASP A 73 28.59 3.56 15.11
CA ASP A 73 27.39 3.83 15.89
C ASP A 73 26.33 4.58 15.06
N LEU A 74 25.17 4.84 15.68
CA LEU A 74 24.06 5.57 15.04
C LEU A 74 24.16 7.09 15.21
N SER A 75 25.20 7.63 15.86
CA SER A 75 25.32 9.06 16.14
C SER A 75 25.50 9.86 14.84
N THR A 76 26.33 9.36 13.92
CA THR A 76 26.56 10.01 12.63
C THR A 76 25.29 10.04 11.79
N LEU A 77 24.53 8.94 11.77
CA LEU A 77 23.25 8.88 11.06
C LEU A 77 22.23 9.83 11.68
N ARG A 78 22.15 9.87 13.02
CA ARG A 78 21.30 10.79 13.78
C ARG A 78 21.57 12.24 13.40
N ASP A 79 22.84 12.65 13.42
CA ASP A 79 23.23 14.04 13.17
C ASP A 79 23.01 14.44 11.69
N ARG A 80 23.20 13.50 10.76
CA ARG A 80 22.82 13.69 9.35
C ARG A 80 21.32 13.87 9.17
N CYS A 81 20.50 13.03 9.80
CA CYS A 81 19.04 13.19 9.76
C CYS A 81 18.62 14.54 10.34
N ALA A 82 19.22 14.99 11.45
CA ALA A 82 18.93 16.30 12.05
C ALA A 82 19.30 17.46 11.10
N THR A 83 20.47 17.38 10.47
CA THR A 83 20.97 18.38 9.50
C THR A 83 20.10 18.43 8.23
N PHE A 84 19.59 17.29 7.78
CA PHE A 84 18.66 17.23 6.66
C PHE A 84 17.31 17.84 7.03
N LEU A 85 16.73 17.43 8.17
CA LEU A 85 15.39 17.85 8.59
C LEU A 85 15.31 19.34 8.97
N SER A 86 16.41 19.95 9.40
CA SER A 86 16.45 21.40 9.68
C SER A 86 16.21 22.27 8.44
N GLN A 87 16.41 21.71 7.23
CA GLN A 87 16.13 22.37 5.95
C GLN A 87 14.64 22.39 5.61
N PHE A 88 13.81 21.61 6.32
CA PHE A 88 12.37 21.46 6.09
C PHE A 88 11.55 21.84 7.33
N PRO A 89 11.71 23.07 7.88
CA PRO A 89 10.90 23.50 9.01
C PRO A 89 9.43 23.55 8.63
N ARG A 90 8.56 23.22 9.58
CA ARG A 90 7.11 23.27 9.39
C ARG A 90 6.64 24.72 9.48
N ASN A 91 6.72 25.47 8.38
CA ASN A 91 6.20 26.82 8.26
C ASN A 91 4.77 26.77 7.69
N ASP A 92 3.79 27.35 8.40
CA ASP A 92 2.36 27.25 8.10
C ASP A 92 1.91 27.93 6.77
N GLY A 93 2.83 28.59 6.04
CA GLY A 93 2.50 29.44 4.89
C GLY A 93 2.75 28.87 3.48
N SER A 94 3.61 27.87 3.29
CA SER A 94 3.82 27.28 1.94
C SER A 94 4.38 25.85 1.99
N ILE A 95 3.71 24.90 1.32
CA ILE A 95 4.18 23.50 1.13
C ILE A 95 5.11 23.41 -0.09
N SER A 96 6.05 24.34 -0.23
CA SER A 96 6.89 24.41 -1.44
C SER A 96 7.99 23.33 -1.47
N CYS A 97 8.33 22.72 -0.32
CA CYS A 97 9.33 21.65 -0.24
C CYS A 97 9.04 20.67 0.90
N ALA A 98 9.10 19.36 0.62
CA ALA A 98 8.93 18.29 1.61
C ALA A 98 10.15 17.38 1.63
N GLY A 99 10.66 17.09 2.83
CA GLY A 99 11.78 16.17 3.02
C GLY A 99 11.33 14.71 2.95
N ARG A 100 12.15 13.83 2.36
CA ARG A 100 11.88 12.39 2.27
C ARG A 100 13.12 11.64 2.73
N ILE A 101 13.01 10.90 3.82
CA ILE A 101 14.07 10.02 4.33
C ILE A 101 13.68 8.58 4.01
N ALA A 102 14.57 7.83 3.36
CA ALA A 102 14.41 6.40 3.14
C ALA A 102 15.62 5.66 3.72
N ILE A 103 15.38 4.83 4.73
CA ILE A 103 16.41 3.98 5.35
C ILE A 103 16.12 2.55 4.91
N GLN A 104 16.98 2.01 4.05
CA GLN A 104 16.85 0.66 3.54
C GLN A 104 17.59 -0.34 4.43
N SER A 105 16.93 -1.46 4.74
CA SER A 105 17.54 -2.61 5.42
C SER A 105 18.20 -2.23 6.75
N PHE A 106 17.51 -1.42 7.56
CA PHE A 106 17.97 -1.08 8.91
C PHE A 106 18.08 -2.36 9.75
N CYS A 107 19.16 -2.51 10.54
CA CYS A 107 19.57 -3.76 11.22
C CYS A 107 19.75 -4.98 10.32
N ALA A 108 20.18 -4.78 9.08
CA ALA A 108 20.69 -5.92 8.34
C ALA A 108 21.89 -6.54 9.09
N PRO A 109 22.06 -7.88 9.08
CA PRO A 109 23.14 -8.55 9.82
C PRO A 109 24.54 -8.03 9.47
N GLN A 110 24.72 -7.53 8.24
CA GLN A 110 25.96 -6.91 7.78
C GLN A 110 26.26 -5.53 8.42
N CYS A 111 25.33 -4.93 9.16
CA CYS A 111 25.54 -3.66 9.84
C CYS A 111 26.16 -3.89 11.23
N ALA A 112 27.14 -3.05 11.59
CA ALA A 112 27.91 -3.15 12.84
C ALA A 112 27.05 -3.06 14.12
N TYR A 113 25.87 -2.43 14.05
CA TYR A 113 24.96 -2.19 15.17
C TYR A 113 23.79 -3.19 15.26
N SER A 114 23.84 -4.32 14.54
CA SER A 114 22.78 -5.35 14.58
C SER A 114 22.48 -5.90 15.99
N ASN A 115 23.45 -5.84 16.90
CA ASN A 115 23.31 -6.26 18.30
C ASN A 115 22.98 -5.11 19.27
N MET A 116 22.83 -3.87 18.79
CA MET A 116 22.63 -2.68 19.63
C MET A 116 21.14 -2.30 19.75
N GLU A 117 20.30 -3.27 20.10
CA GLU A 117 18.82 -3.14 20.08
C GLU A 117 18.31 -1.80 20.67
N TRP A 118 18.80 -1.42 21.86
CA TRP A 118 18.39 -0.19 22.54
C TRP A 118 18.80 1.09 21.82
N ASP A 119 19.97 1.11 21.20
CA ASP A 119 20.43 2.27 20.43
C ASP A 119 19.60 2.45 19.17
N MET A 120 19.20 1.35 18.53
CA MET A 120 18.33 1.38 17.36
C MET A 120 16.92 1.88 17.72
N LEU A 121 16.33 1.39 18.82
CA LEU A 121 15.06 1.90 19.33
C LEU A 121 15.15 3.38 19.66
N SER A 122 16.25 3.80 20.30
CA SER A 122 16.49 5.20 20.64
C SER A 122 16.60 6.07 19.39
N PHE A 123 17.29 5.59 18.35
CA PHE A 123 17.37 6.25 17.06
C PHE A 123 16.00 6.42 16.40
N ILE A 124 15.16 5.38 16.34
CA ILE A 124 13.82 5.48 15.74
C ILE A 124 12.96 6.48 16.52
N ARG A 125 13.05 6.46 17.85
CA ARG A 125 12.31 7.40 18.71
C ARG A 125 12.73 8.83 18.41
N TYR A 126 14.02 9.06 18.29
CA TYR A 126 14.60 10.36 17.96
C TYR A 126 14.18 10.83 16.56
N LEU A 127 14.32 9.97 15.54
CA LEU A 127 13.91 10.27 14.17
C LEU A 127 12.42 10.62 14.10
N LYS A 128 11.57 9.83 14.77
CA LYS A 128 10.12 10.11 14.88
C LYS A 128 9.85 11.50 15.47
N SER A 129 10.58 11.87 16.52
CA SER A 129 10.46 13.18 17.14
C SER A 129 10.77 14.32 16.16
N MET A 130 11.87 14.22 15.41
CA MET A 130 12.28 15.24 14.44
C MET A 130 11.35 15.33 13.22
N VAL A 131 10.90 14.17 12.71
CA VAL A 131 9.95 14.10 11.59
C VAL A 131 8.63 14.77 11.96
N ARG A 132 8.17 14.60 13.21
CA ARG A 132 6.92 15.21 13.68
C ARG A 132 6.96 16.74 13.71
N SER A 133 8.14 17.34 13.90
CA SER A 133 8.34 18.81 13.94
C SER A 133 8.79 19.41 12.60
N SER A 134 8.92 18.62 11.53
CA SER A 134 9.36 19.06 10.21
C SER A 134 8.30 18.76 9.14
N ASN A 135 8.42 19.39 7.97
CA ASN A 135 7.62 19.05 6.80
C ASN A 135 8.27 17.88 6.03
N SER A 136 8.40 16.73 6.70
CA SER A 136 9.11 15.57 6.14
C SER A 136 8.39 14.26 6.42
N VAL A 137 8.71 13.25 5.63
CA VAL A 137 8.27 11.85 5.82
C VAL A 137 9.49 10.93 5.87
N ALA A 138 9.38 9.85 6.64
CA ALA A 138 10.42 8.83 6.72
C ALA A 138 9.84 7.44 6.48
N ILE A 139 10.53 6.64 5.66
CA ILE A 139 10.28 5.21 5.49
C ILE A 139 11.51 4.42 5.94
N ILE A 140 11.28 3.39 6.74
CA ILE A 140 12.34 2.50 7.23
C ILE A 140 11.93 1.08 6.84
N THR A 141 12.80 0.38 6.13
CA THR A 141 12.65 -1.06 5.90
C THR A 141 13.64 -1.80 6.78
N PHE A 142 13.23 -2.95 7.33
CA PHE A 142 14.08 -3.81 8.13
C PHE A 142 13.77 -5.27 7.80
N PRO A 143 14.77 -6.17 7.78
CA PRO A 143 14.53 -7.59 7.62
C PRO A 143 13.95 -8.19 8.91
N PRO A 144 13.02 -9.15 8.86
CA PRO A 144 12.41 -9.76 10.03
C PRO A 144 13.33 -10.80 10.72
N LEU A 145 14.63 -10.52 10.80
CA LEU A 145 15.66 -11.41 11.35
C LEU A 145 15.91 -11.19 12.86
N LEU A 146 15.18 -10.26 13.43
CA LEU A 146 15.33 -9.82 14.81
C LEU A 146 14.50 -10.65 15.78
N SER A 147 14.82 -10.57 17.08
CA SER A 147 14.04 -11.22 18.13
C SER A 147 12.55 -10.78 18.08
N PRO A 148 11.59 -11.67 18.33
CA PRO A 148 10.16 -11.34 18.24
C PRO A 148 9.74 -10.16 19.13
N SER A 149 10.32 -10.08 20.34
CA SER A 149 10.07 -9.00 21.29
C SER A 149 10.58 -7.66 20.75
N PHE A 150 11.76 -7.64 20.12
CA PHE A 150 12.32 -6.45 19.52
C PHE A 150 11.50 -5.97 18.31
N CYS A 151 11.15 -6.89 17.40
CA CYS A 151 10.23 -6.62 16.29
C CYS A 151 8.92 -5.97 16.78
N LYS A 152 8.32 -6.49 17.86
CA LYS A 152 7.09 -5.92 18.42
C LYS A 152 7.28 -4.50 18.92
N ARG A 153 8.37 -4.20 19.65
CA ARG A 153 8.67 -2.83 20.12
C ARG A 153 8.75 -1.85 18.94
N TRP A 154 9.39 -2.25 17.85
CA TRP A 154 9.49 -1.44 16.62
C TRP A 154 8.14 -1.21 15.96
N GLN A 155 7.36 -2.27 15.81
CA GLN A 155 6.00 -2.21 15.27
C GLN A 155 5.12 -1.21 16.06
N HIS A 156 5.27 -1.15 17.38
CA HIS A 156 4.54 -0.19 18.20
C HIS A 156 4.97 1.27 17.97
N MET A 157 6.25 1.50 17.64
CA MET A 157 6.77 2.85 17.39
C MET A 157 6.37 3.41 16.03
N ALA A 158 6.14 2.56 15.04
CA ALA A 158 5.74 2.98 13.69
C ALA A 158 4.36 3.66 13.70
N ASP A 159 4.20 4.73 12.93
CA ASP A 159 2.89 5.36 12.72
C ASP A 159 2.06 4.52 11.73
N THR A 160 2.69 4.09 10.64
CA THR A 160 2.13 3.16 9.66
C THR A 160 3.03 1.92 9.59
N LEU A 161 2.43 0.73 9.63
CA LEU A 161 3.13 -0.55 9.59
C LEU A 161 2.63 -1.38 8.41
N LEU A 162 3.57 -1.69 7.51
CA LEU A 162 3.35 -2.53 6.35
C LEU A 162 4.24 -3.77 6.46
N SER A 163 3.74 -4.93 6.04
CA SER A 163 4.55 -6.12 5.87
C SER A 163 4.44 -6.64 4.44
N VAL A 164 5.57 -6.94 3.82
CA VAL A 164 5.61 -7.56 2.49
C VAL A 164 5.98 -9.03 2.68
N LYS A 165 5.19 -9.92 2.08
CA LYS A 165 5.44 -11.37 2.07
C LYS A 165 5.52 -11.84 0.63
N ALA A 166 6.63 -12.46 0.23
CA ALA A 166 6.71 -13.12 -1.07
C ALA A 166 5.82 -14.38 -1.06
N ILE A 167 5.19 -14.66 -2.19
CA ILE A 167 4.50 -15.93 -2.41
C ILE A 167 5.55 -17.01 -2.66
N GLN A 168 5.35 -18.19 -2.09
CA GLN A 168 6.18 -19.36 -2.39
C GLN A 168 5.57 -20.08 -3.60
N ASP A 169 6.42 -20.51 -4.53
CA ASP A 169 5.99 -21.11 -5.81
C ASP A 169 5.15 -22.41 -5.63
N GLU A 170 5.20 -23.03 -4.45
CA GLU A 170 4.58 -24.33 -4.17
C GLU A 170 3.24 -24.26 -3.42
N ASP A 171 2.70 -23.06 -3.15
CA ASP A 171 1.51 -22.90 -2.30
C ASP A 171 0.20 -23.22 -3.06
N LYS A 172 -0.01 -24.52 -3.33
CA LYS A 172 -1.15 -25.04 -4.12
C LYS A 172 -2.51 -24.73 -3.48
N GLU A 173 -2.57 -24.59 -2.16
CA GLU A 173 -3.80 -24.26 -1.44
C GLU A 173 -4.23 -22.82 -1.74
N LEU A 174 -3.29 -21.88 -1.67
CA LEU A 174 -3.54 -20.48 -2.03
C LEU A 174 -3.89 -20.31 -3.51
N ALA A 175 -3.26 -21.11 -4.39
CA ALA A 175 -3.56 -21.10 -5.81
C ALA A 175 -5.01 -21.52 -6.14
N GLN A 176 -5.61 -22.42 -5.34
CA GLN A 176 -7.00 -22.82 -5.49
C GLN A 176 -7.97 -21.79 -4.89
N LEU A 177 -7.55 -21.09 -3.83
CA LEU A 177 -8.42 -20.18 -3.10
C LEU A 177 -8.48 -18.77 -3.71
N LEU A 178 -7.45 -18.32 -4.41
CA LEU A 178 -7.35 -16.96 -4.92
C LEU A 178 -7.49 -16.87 -6.45
N THR A 179 -8.31 -15.93 -6.89
CA THR A 179 -8.38 -15.57 -8.32
C THR A 179 -7.10 -14.86 -8.78
N GLY A 180 -6.58 -15.26 -9.94
CA GLY A 180 -5.41 -14.61 -10.53
C GLY A 180 -4.12 -14.80 -9.74
N TYR A 181 -4.01 -15.89 -8.94
CA TYR A 181 -2.83 -16.23 -8.16
C TYR A 181 -1.53 -16.27 -9.00
N GLN A 182 -1.62 -16.76 -10.24
CA GLN A 182 -0.48 -16.90 -11.16
C GLN A 182 0.18 -15.55 -11.51
N ASP A 183 -0.54 -14.43 -11.39
CA ASP A 183 -0.02 -13.09 -11.66
C ASP A 183 0.48 -12.38 -10.39
N MET A 184 0.32 -13.01 -9.22
CA MET A 184 0.74 -12.46 -7.93
C MET A 184 2.19 -12.78 -7.64
N VAL A 185 2.95 -11.77 -7.19
CA VAL A 185 4.35 -11.88 -6.77
C VAL A 185 4.46 -11.98 -5.24
N GLY A 186 3.46 -11.45 -4.53
CA GLY A 186 3.48 -11.40 -3.08
C GLY A 186 2.22 -10.80 -2.51
N PHE A 187 2.22 -10.63 -1.19
CA PHE A 187 1.20 -9.95 -0.42
C PHE A 187 1.79 -8.73 0.27
N LEU A 188 1.01 -7.65 0.30
CA LEU A 188 1.21 -6.50 1.15
C LEU A 188 0.13 -6.51 2.23
N ASN A 189 0.53 -6.67 3.49
CA ASN A 189 -0.38 -6.57 4.62
C ASN A 189 -0.19 -5.21 5.30
N VAL A 190 -1.30 -4.55 5.59
CA VAL A 190 -1.39 -3.28 6.29
C VAL A 190 -1.83 -3.56 7.72
N HIS A 191 -0.89 -3.49 8.65
CA HIS A 191 -1.14 -3.80 10.07
C HIS A 191 -1.59 -2.57 10.85
N LYS A 192 -1.13 -1.38 10.45
CA LYS A 192 -1.40 -0.13 11.14
C LYS A 192 -1.34 1.02 10.15
N VAL A 193 -2.31 1.92 10.21
CA VAL A 193 -2.26 3.22 9.53
C VAL A 193 -2.64 4.29 10.52
N ALA A 194 -1.71 5.19 10.83
CA ALA A 194 -2.01 6.33 11.69
C ALA A 194 -2.98 7.28 10.99
N ARG A 195 -3.89 7.87 11.79
CA ARG A 195 -4.71 9.00 11.38
C ARG A 195 -4.22 10.23 12.13
N ILE A 196 -4.04 11.32 11.39
CA ILE A 196 -3.53 12.58 11.95
C ILE A 196 -4.53 13.11 12.98
N ASN A 197 -4.03 13.56 14.13
CA ASN A 197 -4.82 14.12 15.23
C ASN A 197 -5.85 13.16 15.87
N THR A 198 -5.65 11.84 15.77
CA THR A 198 -6.48 10.86 16.48
C THR A 198 -5.63 9.93 17.34
N GLN A 199 -6.24 9.38 18.39
CA GLN A 199 -5.62 8.36 19.24
C GLN A 199 -5.75 6.94 18.66
N VAL A 200 -6.76 6.72 17.81
CA VAL A 200 -7.07 5.40 17.22
C VAL A 200 -6.57 5.37 15.76
N PRO A 201 -5.92 4.26 15.32
CA PRO A 201 -5.58 4.02 13.93
C PRO A 201 -6.81 3.97 13.01
N VAL A 202 -6.60 4.09 11.70
CA VAL A 202 -7.65 3.85 10.71
C VAL A 202 -8.01 2.37 10.70
N ILE A 203 -9.31 2.07 10.79
CA ILE A 203 -9.85 0.74 10.49
C ILE A 203 -10.05 0.67 8.97
N LEU A 204 -9.33 -0.24 8.32
CA LEU A 204 -9.40 -0.45 6.88
C LEU A 204 -10.41 -1.57 6.58
N GLU A 205 -11.07 -1.48 5.43
CA GLU A 205 -11.98 -2.54 4.95
C GLU A 205 -11.22 -3.79 4.51
N ALA A 206 -10.03 -3.60 3.93
CA ALA A 206 -9.12 -4.69 3.57
C ALA A 206 -7.74 -4.40 4.16
N THR A 207 -7.20 -5.40 4.85
CA THR A 207 -5.86 -5.33 5.44
C THR A 207 -4.80 -6.01 4.58
N THR A 208 -5.21 -6.82 3.61
CA THR A 208 -4.31 -7.62 2.77
C THR A 208 -4.55 -7.35 1.29
N PHE A 209 -3.47 -7.05 0.58
CA PHE A 209 -3.45 -6.77 -0.86
C PHE A 209 -2.51 -7.73 -1.57
N SER A 210 -2.90 -8.17 -2.76
CA SER A 210 -1.99 -8.84 -3.70
C SER A 210 -1.09 -7.83 -4.38
N ILE A 211 0.19 -8.17 -4.51
CA ILE A 211 1.18 -7.44 -5.28
C ILE A 211 1.27 -8.15 -6.64
N LYS A 212 0.90 -7.46 -7.71
CA LYS A 212 0.96 -7.99 -9.09
C LYS A 212 1.88 -7.16 -9.95
N LEU A 213 2.50 -7.82 -10.94
CA LEU A 213 3.34 -7.15 -11.93
C LEU A 213 2.64 -7.09 -13.29
N GLN A 214 1.88 -6.02 -13.51
CA GLN A 214 1.10 -5.85 -14.73
C GLN A 214 2.03 -5.60 -15.93
N LYS A 215 1.83 -6.39 -17.01
CA LYS A 215 2.65 -6.34 -18.24
C LYS A 215 4.17 -6.45 -17.98
N ARG A 216 4.56 -7.08 -16.87
CA ARG A 216 5.96 -7.15 -16.38
C ARG A 216 6.61 -5.77 -16.18
N ARG A 217 5.82 -4.71 -15.99
CA ARG A 217 6.24 -3.30 -16.01
C ARG A 217 5.86 -2.55 -14.75
N TYR A 218 4.61 -2.71 -14.34
CA TYR A 218 3.98 -1.85 -13.34
C TYR A 218 3.59 -2.66 -12.13
N LEU A 219 3.97 -2.18 -10.96
CA LEU A 219 3.55 -2.78 -9.69
C LEU A 219 2.15 -2.30 -9.37
N VAL A 220 1.23 -3.22 -9.16
CA VAL A 220 -0.17 -2.93 -8.83
C VAL A 220 -0.53 -3.64 -7.53
N LEU A 221 -1.31 -2.95 -6.69
CA LEU A 221 -1.91 -3.50 -5.49
C LEU A 221 -3.40 -3.73 -5.75
N GLU A 222 -3.87 -4.95 -5.55
CA GLU A 222 -5.28 -5.32 -5.72
C GLU A 222 -5.80 -6.06 -4.49
N CYS A 223 -7.04 -5.79 -4.09
CA CYS A 223 -7.72 -6.55 -3.04
C CYS A 223 -7.80 -8.03 -3.43
N LEU A 224 -7.70 -8.92 -2.44
CA LEU A 224 -7.84 -10.35 -2.66
C LEU A 224 -9.28 -10.70 -2.98
N ASN A 225 -9.47 -11.54 -4.00
CA ASN A 225 -10.77 -12.07 -4.40
C ASN A 225 -10.70 -13.60 -4.37
N GLN A 226 -11.65 -14.22 -3.67
CA GLN A 226 -11.75 -15.67 -3.61
C GLN A 226 -12.12 -16.26 -4.98
N ALA A 227 -11.51 -17.39 -5.32
CA ALA A 227 -11.90 -18.18 -6.47
C ALA A 227 -13.37 -18.60 -6.33
N PRO A 228 -14.13 -18.65 -7.44
CA PRO A 228 -15.47 -19.21 -7.41
C PRO A 228 -15.42 -20.60 -6.78
N VAL A 229 -16.26 -20.84 -5.77
CA VAL A 229 -16.42 -22.19 -5.22
C VAL A 229 -17.06 -23.03 -6.31
N ASP A 230 -16.40 -24.12 -6.72
CA ASP A 230 -16.99 -25.07 -7.64
C ASP A 230 -18.30 -25.59 -7.03
N GLY A 231 -19.43 -25.15 -7.59
CA GLY A 231 -20.77 -25.45 -7.09
C GLY A 231 -21.20 -26.93 -7.24
N SER A 232 -20.27 -27.86 -7.45
CA SER A 232 -20.58 -29.26 -7.74
C SER A 232 -20.85 -30.12 -6.50
N SER A 233 -20.78 -29.56 -5.29
CA SER A 233 -21.15 -30.28 -4.05
C SER A 233 -22.59 -29.97 -3.58
N GLY A 234 -23.45 -29.53 -4.50
CA GLY A 234 -24.90 -29.52 -4.28
C GLY A 234 -25.48 -30.91 -4.52
N THR A 235 -25.32 -31.85 -3.58
CA THR A 235 -26.18 -33.05 -3.59
C THR A 235 -27.59 -32.62 -3.21
N SER A 236 -28.41 -32.32 -4.21
CA SER A 236 -29.86 -32.23 -4.05
C SER A 236 -30.41 -33.64 -3.82
N TYR A 237 -30.32 -34.12 -2.59
CA TYR A 237 -31.18 -35.20 -2.11
C TYR A 237 -32.04 -34.64 -0.99
N GLY A 238 -33.33 -34.52 -1.28
CA GLY A 238 -34.33 -34.33 -0.25
C GLY A 238 -34.33 -35.52 0.72
N THR A 239 -34.86 -35.23 1.90
CA THR A 239 -35.30 -36.12 2.99
C THR A 239 -34.29 -36.45 4.12
N SER A 240 -34.56 -35.77 5.24
CA SER A 240 -34.60 -36.22 6.65
C SER A 240 -33.32 -36.61 7.40
N GLY A 241 -33.06 -35.83 8.47
CA GLY A 241 -32.76 -36.36 9.80
C GLY A 241 -31.30 -36.35 10.24
N GLY A 242 -31.02 -35.68 11.38
CA GLY A 242 -29.86 -35.97 12.21
C GLY A 242 -29.00 -34.75 12.57
N TRP A 243 -29.19 -34.21 13.78
CA TRP A 243 -28.26 -33.28 14.41
C TRP A 243 -26.88 -33.91 14.61
N SER A 244 -25.83 -33.25 14.10
CA SER A 244 -24.53 -33.08 14.76
C SER A 244 -23.62 -32.23 13.87
N SER A 245 -23.51 -30.93 14.18
CA SER A 245 -22.50 -30.06 13.56
C SER A 245 -21.48 -29.66 14.61
N SER A 246 -20.31 -30.29 14.50
CA SER A 246 -19.07 -29.87 15.16
C SER A 246 -18.59 -28.60 14.47
N SER A 247 -18.60 -27.49 15.20
CA SER A 247 -18.07 -26.20 14.76
C SER A 247 -16.54 -26.25 14.74
N LYS A 248 -15.94 -26.58 13.60
CA LYS A 248 -14.61 -26.09 13.25
C LYS A 248 -14.78 -24.80 12.45
N THR A 249 -14.81 -23.70 13.19
CA THR A 249 -14.61 -22.35 12.67
C THR A 249 -13.21 -22.27 12.05
N GLY A 250 -13.14 -22.24 10.72
CA GLY A 250 -11.95 -21.84 9.99
C GLY A 250 -11.66 -20.38 10.27
N ASN A 251 -10.47 -20.11 10.77
CA ASN A 251 -10.06 -18.81 11.30
C ASN A 251 -9.32 -18.04 10.19
N LEU A 252 -10.08 -17.40 9.29
CA LEU A 252 -9.55 -16.43 8.33
C LEU A 252 -10.57 -15.29 8.20
N ASP A 253 -10.45 -14.29 9.09
CA ASP A 253 -11.06 -12.97 8.90
C ASP A 253 -10.14 -12.12 8.01
N PHE A 254 -10.72 -11.46 6.99
CA PHE A 254 -10.05 -10.57 6.03
C PHE A 254 -9.93 -9.12 6.56
#